data_AF-A0A0Q4FFL4-F1
#
_entry.id   AF-A0A0Q4FFL4-F1
#
_cell.length_a   1.000
_cell.length_b   1.000
_cell.length_c   1.000
_cell.angle_alpha   90.00
_cell.angle_beta   90.00
_cell.angle_gamma   90.00
#
_symmetry.space_group_name_H-M   'P 1'
#
loop_
_entity.id
_entity.type
_entity.pdbx_description
1 polymer ?
#
loop_
_entity_poly.entity_id
_entity_poly.type
_entity_poly.pdbx_seq_one_letter_code
_entity_poly.pdbx_strand_id
1 'polypeptide(L)'
;MTSAVLDASAVLALIRDEPGADKVAPHIGRAAISAVNLQEVVKELLLSGLDEATIRELLGELRLDVRAHDTDAAYAAAALHVQTREVGHGLGDRSCLALAMQLGIPALTADREWKKVRVRNLKVEHIR
;
A
#
# COMPACT_ATOMS: atom_id res chain seq x y z
N MET A 1 16.13 -1.19 7.58
CA MET A 1 15.79 -1.79 6.27
C MET A 1 14.29 -1.87 6.16
N THR A 2 13.72 -1.52 5.00
CA THR A 2 12.29 -1.61 4.71
C THR A 2 11.88 -3.09 4.63
N SER A 3 10.75 -3.43 5.23
CA SER A 3 10.30 -4.81 5.47
C SER A 3 9.02 -5.18 4.71
N ALA A 4 8.23 -4.18 4.31
CA ALA A 4 7.00 -4.34 3.56
C ALA A 4 6.68 -3.07 2.77
N VAL A 5 5.92 -3.22 1.69
CA VAL A 5 5.17 -2.13 1.05
C VAL A 5 3.71 -2.23 1.49
N LEU A 6 3.13 -1.14 1.98
CA LEU A 6 1.74 -1.11 2.42
C LEU A 6 0.84 -0.57 1.33
N ASP A 7 -0.20 -1.34 1.02
CA ASP A 7 -1.37 -0.83 0.31
C ASP A 7 -2.19 0.11 1.22
N ALA A 8 -2.98 1.00 0.62
CA ALA A 8 -3.83 1.94 1.33
C ALA A 8 -4.78 1.23 2.29
N SER A 9 -5.36 0.09 1.87
CA SER A 9 -6.27 -0.68 2.70
C SER A 9 -5.59 -1.29 3.94
N ALA A 10 -4.30 -1.62 3.88
CA ALA A 10 -3.54 -2.10 5.03
C ALA A 10 -3.26 -0.98 6.03
N VAL A 11 -2.93 0.22 5.55
CA VAL A 11 -2.73 1.40 6.40
C VAL A 11 -4.03 1.80 7.09
N LEU A 12 -5.14 1.84 6.34
CA LEU A 12 -6.45 2.16 6.90
C LEU A 12 -6.90 1.14 7.94
N ALA A 13 -6.63 -0.14 7.71
CA ALA A 13 -6.93 -1.18 8.69
C ALA A 13 -6.18 -0.96 10.01
N LEU A 14 -4.91 -0.54 9.96
CA LEU A 14 -4.15 -0.20 11.16
C LEU A 14 -4.72 1.02 11.88
N ILE A 15 -4.97 2.11 11.14
CA ILE A 15 -5.44 3.39 11.70
C ILE A 15 -6.80 3.22 12.40
N ARG A 16 -7.67 2.39 11.82
CA ARG A 16 -9.04 2.17 12.29
C ARG A 16 -9.16 1.00 13.28
N ASP A 17 -8.05 0.40 13.69
CA ASP A 17 -8.01 -0.79 14.54
C ASP A 17 -8.91 -1.92 14.00
N GLU A 18 -8.91 -2.11 12.68
CA GLU A 18 -9.68 -3.15 12.00
C GLU A 18 -8.93 -4.50 12.04
N PRO A 19 -9.64 -5.64 11.87
CA PRO A 19 -8.99 -6.95 11.77
C PRO A 19 -7.83 -6.96 10.75
N GLY A 20 -6.69 -7.51 11.17
CA GLY A 20 -5.44 -7.53 10.40
C GLY A 20 -4.46 -6.42 10.74
N ALA A 21 -4.83 -5.44 11.57
CA ALA A 21 -3.94 -4.39 12.07
C ALA A 21 -2.70 -4.96 12.79
N ASP A 22 -2.87 -6.06 13.52
CA ASP A 22 -1.82 -6.82 14.21
C ASP A 22 -0.71 -7.32 13.28
N LYS A 23 -1.02 -7.56 12.00
CA LYS A 23 -0.05 -7.97 10.98
C LYS A 23 0.67 -6.78 10.36
N VAL A 24 0.09 -5.58 10.39
CA VAL A 24 0.69 -4.35 9.84
C VAL A 24 1.59 -3.68 10.88
N ALA A 25 1.18 -3.67 12.16
CA ALA A 25 1.89 -3.01 13.26
C ALA A 25 3.40 -3.35 13.36
N PRO A 26 3.86 -4.61 13.16
CA PRO A 26 5.28 -4.95 13.21
C PRO A 26 6.15 -4.27 12.14
N HIS A 27 5.54 -3.75 11.07
CA HIS A 27 6.24 -3.09 9.96
C HIS A 27 6.35 -1.58 10.12
N ILE A 28 5.69 -0.97 11.12
CA ILE A 28 5.71 0.48 11.34
C ILE A 28 7.12 0.99 11.63
N GLY A 29 7.45 2.15 11.05
CA GLY A 29 8.80 2.69 10.98
C GLY A 29 9.78 1.92 10.08
N ARG A 30 9.33 0.85 9.43
CA ARG A 30 10.11 0.01 8.50
C ARG A 30 9.29 -0.38 7.27
N ALA A 31 8.25 0.37 6.95
CA ALA A 31 7.36 0.11 5.84
C ALA A 31 7.49 1.22 4.80
N ALA A 32 7.40 0.86 3.52
CA ALA A 32 7.29 1.82 2.44
C ALA A 32 5.84 1.93 1.96
N ILE A 33 5.52 3.06 1.33
CA ILE A 33 4.22 3.31 0.69
C ILE A 33 4.44 4.12 -0.58
N SER A 34 3.75 3.81 -1.66
CA SER A 34 3.75 4.68 -2.84
C SER A 34 2.94 5.95 -2.54
N ALA A 35 3.38 7.09 -3.09
CA ALA A 35 2.63 8.34 -3.00
C ALA A 35 1.18 8.22 -3.50
N VAL A 36 0.91 7.31 -4.46
CA VAL A 36 -0.45 7.01 -4.95
C VAL A 36 -1.31 6.37 -3.85
N ASN A 37 -0.78 5.37 -3.15
CA ASN A 37 -1.49 4.73 -2.04
C ASN A 37 -1.62 5.67 -0.84
N LEU A 38 -0.62 6.53 -0.58
CA LEU A 38 -0.72 7.57 0.44
C LEU A 38 -1.87 8.54 0.13
N GLN A 39 -2.02 8.97 -1.12
CA GLN A 39 -3.14 9.80 -1.56
C GLN A 39 -4.49 9.13 -1.27
N GLU A 40 -4.62 7.83 -1.52
CA GLU A 40 -5.83 7.08 -1.20
C GLU A 40 -6.12 7.07 0.31
N VAL A 41 -5.11 6.83 1.15
CA VAL A 41 -5.25 6.91 2.61
C VAL A 41 -5.73 8.29 3.05
N VAL A 42 -5.06 9.36 2.59
CA VAL A 42 -5.42 10.75 2.93
C VAL A 42 -6.86 11.05 2.51
N LYS A 43 -7.25 10.68 1.29
CA LYS A 43 -8.61 10.87 0.77
C LYS A 43 -9.65 10.14 1.64
N GLU A 44 -9.40 8.89 2.02
CA GLU A 44 -10.33 8.11 2.85
C GLU A 44 -10.44 8.68 4.28
N LEU A 45 -9.36 9.24 4.83
CA LEU A 45 -9.40 9.91 6.14
C LEU A 45 -10.14 11.25 6.08
N LEU A 46 -9.95 12.04 5.01
CA LEU A 46 -10.75 13.26 4.78
C LEU A 46 -12.24 12.93 4.68
N LEU A 47 -12.61 11.87 3.94
CA LEU A 47 -14.01 11.41 3.83
C LEU A 47 -14.59 10.93 5.17
N SER A 48 -13.75 10.49 6.11
CA SER A 48 -14.19 10.14 7.47
C SER A 48 -14.38 11.35 8.40
N GLY A 49 -14.09 12.56 7.93
CA GLY A 49 -14.31 13.82 8.66
C GLY A 49 -13.07 14.36 9.39
N LEU A 50 -11.89 13.76 9.21
CA LEU A 50 -10.64 14.29 9.74
C LEU A 50 -10.15 15.47 8.89
N ASP A 51 -9.55 16.47 9.52
CA ASP A 51 -8.89 17.56 8.82
C ASP A 51 -7.45 17.22 8.39
N GLU A 52 -6.89 18.02 7.49
CA GLU A 52 -5.56 17.77 6.94
C GLU A 52 -4.45 17.78 8.01
N ALA A 53 -4.55 18.66 9.02
CA ALA A 53 -3.54 18.77 10.07
C ALA A 53 -3.48 17.49 10.91
N THR A 54 -4.64 17.01 11.35
CA THR A 54 -4.80 15.74 12.09
C THR A 54 -4.30 14.56 11.26
N ILE A 55 -4.60 14.52 9.96
CA ILE A 55 -4.14 13.45 9.06
C ILE A 55 -2.61 13.46 8.94
N ARG A 56 -1.99 14.65 8.83
CA ARG A 56 -0.53 14.77 8.74
C ARG A 56 0.16 14.32 10.02
N GLU A 57 -0.38 14.66 11.18
CA GLU A 57 0.13 14.20 12.48
C GLU A 57 0.05 12.66 12.57
N LEU A 58 -1.15 12.10 12.35
CA LEU A 58 -1.40 10.68 12.45
C LEU A 58 -0.54 9.84 11.47
N LEU A 59 -0.44 10.25 10.21
CA LEU A 59 0.41 9.57 9.22
C LEU A 59 1.91 9.78 9.49
N GLY A 60 2.28 10.90 10.11
CA GLY A 60 3.65 11.19 10.53
C GLY A 60 4.16 10.23 11.60
N GLU A 61 3.29 9.81 12.53
CA GLU A 61 3.62 8.84 13.58
C GLU A 61 3.97 7.45 13.02
N LEU A 62 3.37 7.06 11.89
CA LEU A 62 3.64 5.78 11.24
C LEU A 62 5.05 5.69 10.63
N ARG A 63 5.72 6.83 10.41
CA ARG A 63 7.08 6.94 9.85
C ARG A 63 7.26 6.08 8.59
N LEU A 64 6.28 6.13 7.69
CA LEU A 64 6.33 5.41 6.43
C LEU A 64 7.38 6.01 5.49
N ASP A 65 8.13 5.16 4.82
CA ASP A 65 9.03 5.53 3.72
C ASP A 65 8.20 5.80 2.46
N VAL A 66 7.79 7.05 2.27
CA VAL A 66 6.97 7.48 1.13
C VAL A 66 7.81 7.53 -0.13
N ARG A 67 7.48 6.70 -1.11
CA ARG A 67 8.15 6.61 -2.41
C ARG A 67 7.39 7.40 -3.46
N ALA A 68 8.09 8.29 -4.14
CA ALA A 68 7.53 9.09 -5.23
C ALA A 68 7.02 8.19 -6.37
N HIS A 69 5.96 8.62 -7.05
CA HIS A 69 5.44 7.97 -8.25
C HIS A 69 5.85 8.78 -9.48
N ASP A 70 7.09 8.61 -9.89
CA ASP A 70 7.68 9.26 -11.06
C ASP A 70 7.34 8.52 -12.36
N THR A 71 7.97 8.94 -13.46
CA THR A 71 7.75 8.34 -14.78
C THR A 71 8.06 6.84 -14.79
N ASP A 72 9.17 6.40 -14.19
CA ASP A 72 9.57 4.99 -14.20
C ASP A 72 8.59 4.16 -13.36
N ALA A 73 8.17 4.67 -12.19
CA ALA A 73 7.15 4.05 -11.37
C ALA A 73 5.81 3.91 -12.12
N ALA A 74 5.42 4.90 -12.91
CA ALA A 74 4.20 4.86 -13.71
C ALA A 74 4.24 3.77 -14.79
N TYR A 75 5.35 3.66 -15.53
CA TYR A 75 5.52 2.59 -16.53
C TYR A 75 5.60 1.20 -15.88
N ALA A 76 6.32 1.07 -14.77
CA ALA A 76 6.43 -0.19 -14.04
C ALA A 76 5.06 -0.67 -13.51
N ALA A 77 4.27 0.23 -12.93
CA ALA A 77 2.91 -0.06 -12.49
C ALA A 77 2.00 -0.45 -13.67
N ALA A 78 2.03 0.31 -14.77
CA ALA A 78 1.21 0.02 -15.94
C ALA A 78 1.57 -1.33 -16.58
N ALA A 79 2.85 -1.72 -16.61
CA ALA A 79 3.32 -2.97 -17.17
C ALA A 79 2.75 -4.22 -16.46
N LEU A 80 2.32 -4.09 -15.20
CA LEU A 80 1.67 -5.18 -14.45
C LEU A 80 0.23 -5.45 -14.90
N HIS A 81 -0.36 -4.58 -15.74
CA HIS A 81 -1.75 -4.70 -16.16
C HIS A 81 -2.10 -6.07 -16.74
N VAL A 82 -1.21 -6.67 -17.55
CA VAL A 82 -1.47 -7.97 -18.19
C VAL A 82 -1.60 -9.07 -17.15
N GLN A 83 -0.75 -9.06 -16.12
CA GLN A 83 -0.69 -10.08 -15.07
C GLN A 83 -1.70 -9.83 -13.94
N THR A 84 -2.18 -8.59 -13.78
CA THR A 84 -3.14 -8.16 -12.75
C THR A 84 -4.50 -7.80 -13.36
N ARG A 85 -4.79 -8.24 -14.59
CA ARG A 85 -6.03 -7.88 -15.30
C ARG A 85 -7.27 -8.37 -14.56
N GLU A 86 -7.18 -9.57 -13.98
CA GLU A 86 -8.29 -10.21 -13.27
C GLU A 86 -8.38 -9.79 -11.80
N VAL A 87 -7.31 -9.23 -11.22
CA VAL A 87 -7.19 -8.85 -9.80
C VAL A 87 -6.14 -7.75 -9.60
N GLY A 88 -6.46 -6.68 -8.87
CA GLY A 88 -5.60 -5.48 -8.76
C GLY A 88 -6.00 -4.43 -9.79
N HIS A 89 -7.21 -3.90 -9.62
CA HIS A 89 -7.94 -3.15 -10.63
C HIS A 89 -7.50 -1.68 -10.68
N GLY A 90 -7.07 -1.11 -9.56
CA GLY A 90 -6.77 0.31 -9.39
C GLY A 90 -5.36 0.74 -9.78
N LEU A 91 -5.16 2.05 -9.90
CA LEU A 91 -3.82 2.65 -10.02
C LEU A 91 -3.02 2.47 -8.72
N GLY A 92 -3.68 2.59 -7.55
CA GLY A 92 -3.08 2.31 -6.24
C GLY A 92 -2.56 0.89 -6.14
N ASP A 93 -3.35 -0.10 -6.56
CA ASP A 93 -2.94 -1.51 -6.51
C ASP A 93 -1.65 -1.75 -7.29
N ARG A 94 -1.62 -1.36 -8.57
CA ARG A 94 -0.46 -1.58 -9.42
C ARG A 94 0.75 -0.78 -8.97
N SER A 95 0.54 0.41 -8.40
CA SER A 95 1.62 1.22 -7.83
C SER A 95 2.26 0.55 -6.63
N CYS A 96 1.45 -0.01 -5.73
CA CYS A 96 1.93 -0.75 -4.56
C CYS A 96 2.67 -2.03 -5.00
N LEU A 97 2.09 -2.80 -5.92
CA LEU A 97 2.70 -4.03 -6.44
C LEU A 97 4.02 -3.78 -7.16
N ALA A 98 4.09 -2.76 -8.02
CA ALA A 98 5.33 -2.40 -8.72
C ALA A 98 6.41 -1.96 -7.74
N LEU A 99 6.06 -1.16 -6.73
CA LEU A 99 7.00 -0.76 -5.70
C LEU A 99 7.54 -1.96 -4.89
N ALA A 100 6.67 -2.91 -4.55
CA ALA A 100 7.07 -4.14 -3.86
C ALA A 100 8.05 -4.97 -4.69
N MET A 101 7.80 -5.09 -6.00
CA MET A 101 8.73 -5.75 -6.92
C MET A 101 10.07 -5.02 -7.03
N GLN A 102 10.05 -3.69 -7.15
CA GLN A 102 11.26 -2.86 -7.23
C GLN A 102 12.13 -3.00 -5.98
N LEU A 103 11.51 -3.06 -4.80
CA LEU A 103 12.22 -3.19 -3.52
C LEU A 103 12.54 -4.64 -3.14
N GLY A 104 11.95 -5.63 -3.83
CA GLY A 104 12.16 -7.05 -3.53
C GLY A 104 11.59 -7.49 -2.18
N ILE A 105 10.53 -6.84 -1.70
CA ILE A 105 9.90 -7.06 -0.38
C ILE A 105 8.39 -7.32 -0.53
N PRO A 106 7.70 -7.92 0.46
CA PRO A 106 6.27 -8.20 0.35
C PRO A 106 5.39 -6.94 0.28
N ALA A 107 4.29 -7.05 -0.47
CA ALA A 107 3.17 -6.10 -0.40
C ALA A 107 2.10 -6.60 0.58
N LEU A 108 1.66 -5.75 1.50
CA LEU A 108 0.59 -6.04 2.46
C LEU A 108 -0.70 -5.32 2.07
N THR A 109 -1.83 -6.03 2.11
CA THR A 109 -3.14 -5.50 1.73
C THR A 109 -4.28 -6.12 2.54
N ALA A 110 -5.38 -5.39 2.71
CA ALA A 110 -6.65 -5.92 3.20
C ALA A 110 -7.59 -6.39 2.07
N ASP A 111 -7.25 -6.19 0.81
CA ASP A 111 -8.03 -6.64 -0.34
C ASP A 111 -7.91 -8.16 -0.56
N ARG A 112 -9.03 -8.87 -0.48
CA ARG A 112 -9.08 -10.33 -0.66
C ARG A 112 -8.80 -10.75 -2.10
N GLU A 113 -9.06 -9.90 -3.09
CA GLU A 113 -8.82 -10.21 -4.50
C GLU A 113 -7.32 -10.40 -4.77
N TRP A 114 -6.46 -9.73 -4.00
CA TRP A 114 -5.01 -9.88 -4.13
C TRP A 114 -4.49 -11.30 -3.80
N LYS A 115 -5.29 -12.15 -3.13
CA LYS A 115 -4.95 -13.59 -2.96
C LYS A 115 -4.81 -14.33 -4.30
N LYS A 116 -5.41 -13.81 -5.37
CA LYS A 116 -5.36 -14.39 -6.71
C LYS A 116 -4.24 -13.80 -7.57
N VAL A 117 -3.51 -12.78 -7.10
CA VAL A 117 -2.38 -12.20 -7.85
C VAL A 117 -1.29 -13.26 -8.03
N ARG A 118 -0.86 -13.44 -9.28
CA ARG A 118 0.19 -14.39 -9.67
C ARG A 118 1.20 -13.69 -10.57
N VAL A 119 2.11 -12.94 -9.94
CA VAL A 119 3.23 -12.27 -10.63
C VAL A 119 4.53 -12.87 -10.14
N ARG A 120 5.45 -13.16 -11.08
CA ARG A 120 6.78 -13.71 -10.75
C ARG A 120 7.57 -12.72 -9.90
N ASN A 121 8.24 -13.21 -8.87
CA ASN A 121 9.07 -12.43 -7.92
C ASN A 121 8.30 -11.38 -7.10
N LEU A 122 6.97 -11.47 -7.02
CA LEU A 122 6.16 -10.64 -6.16
C LEU A 122 5.58 -11.50 -5.03
N LYS A 123 5.84 -11.10 -3.78
CA LYS A 123 5.18 -11.67 -2.60
C LYS A 123 4.05 -10.74 -2.17
N VAL A 124 2.85 -11.31 -2.01
CA VAL A 124 1.67 -10.60 -1.53
C VAL A 124 1.19 -11.26 -0.26
N GLU A 125 0.93 -10.46 0.77
CA GLU A 125 0.43 -10.90 2.06
C GLU A 125 -0.91 -10.22 2.34
N HIS A 126 -1.97 -11.02 2.39
CA HIS A 126 -3.28 -10.53 2.78
C HIS A 126 -3.41 -10.56 4.29
N ILE A 127 -3.86 -9.44 4.87
CA ILE A 127 -3.88 -9.28 6.32
C ILE A 127 -5.13 -9.89 6.98
N ARG A 128 -6.13 -10.38 6.22
CA ARG A 128 -7.41 -10.93 6.75
C ARG A 128 -7.80 -12.35 6.30
#